data_AF-A0A414AXZ6-F1
#
_entry.id   AF-A0A414AXZ6-F1
#
_cell.length_a   1.000
_cell.length_b   1.000
_cell.length_c   1.000
_cell.angle_alpha   90.00
_cell.angle_beta   90.00
_cell.angle_gamma   90.00
#
_symmetry.space_group_name_H-M   'P 1'
#
loop_
_entity.id
_entity.type
_entity.pdbx_description
1 polymer ?
#
loop_
_entity_poly.entity_id
_entity_poly.type
_entity_poly.pdbx_seq_one_letter_code
_entity_poly.pdbx_strand_id
1 'polypeptide(L)'
;MTFGEKLKFLRKQKGFSQERLSQQLTVSRQAISKWELGESLPDTENVIQLSKLFSVSIDYLLNDNICSEADIPAVQHNTTVLQDKFRSKILLVIGFICSAMGCAGSITLIVLSTMIKVHVEKKRILPDGSVQYYGGGDILGYDFGKFISEYRLQALIFICIILIIAGIAIIWVSKKKAKTKSLLF
;
A
#
# COMPACT_ATOMS: atom_id res chain seq x y z
N MET A 1 -5.36 35.23 -2.72
CA MET A 1 -6.64 35.05 -3.45
C MET A 1 -7.75 35.45 -2.52
N THR A 2 -8.73 36.23 -2.99
CA THR A 2 -9.88 36.61 -2.16
C THR A 2 -10.83 35.43 -1.95
N PHE A 3 -11.74 35.52 -0.97
CA PHE A 3 -12.83 34.56 -0.77
C PHE A 3 -13.56 34.19 -2.08
N GLY A 4 -13.99 35.19 -2.85
CA GLY A 4 -14.75 34.98 -4.10
C GLY A 4 -13.95 34.25 -5.17
N GLU A 5 -12.66 34.53 -5.27
CA GLU A 5 -11.74 33.82 -6.18
C GLU A 5 -11.57 32.36 -5.77
N LYS A 6 -11.42 32.07 -4.47
CA LYS A 6 -11.32 30.71 -3.95
C LYS A 6 -12.61 29.93 -4.19
N LEU A 7 -13.76 30.54 -3.91
CA LEU A 7 -15.06 29.92 -4.15
C LEU A 7 -15.24 29.56 -5.63
N LYS A 8 -14.92 30.49 -6.53
CA LYS A 8 -14.99 30.27 -7.97
C LYS A 8 -14.03 29.19 -8.45
N PHE A 9 -12.82 29.14 -7.88
CA PHE A 9 -11.83 28.10 -8.14
C PHE A 9 -12.34 26.71 -7.72
N LEU A 10 -12.78 26.56 -6.46
CA LEU A 10 -13.32 25.30 -5.92
C LEU A 10 -14.54 24.82 -6.71
N ARG A 11 -15.46 25.73 -7.06
CA ARG A 11 -16.63 25.42 -7.89
C ARG A 11 -16.22 24.85 -9.25
N LYS A 12 -15.26 25.49 -9.93
CA LYS A 12 -14.76 25.03 -11.23
C LYS A 12 -14.03 23.69 -11.11
N GLN A 13 -13.24 23.48 -10.06
CA GLN A 13 -12.55 22.21 -9.81
C GLN A 13 -13.52 21.03 -9.69
N LYS A 14 -14.68 21.24 -9.06
CA LYS A 14 -15.76 20.24 -8.96
C LYS A 14 -16.67 20.17 -10.20
N GLY A 15 -16.42 21.00 -11.23
CA GLY A 15 -17.24 21.04 -12.45
C GLY A 15 -18.66 21.59 -12.23
N PHE A 16 -18.87 22.41 -11.20
CA PHE A 16 -20.19 22.95 -10.88
C PHE A 16 -20.49 24.25 -11.63
N SER A 17 -21.72 24.40 -12.12
CA SER A 17 -22.27 25.72 -12.50
C SER A 17 -22.67 26.50 -11.24
N GLN A 18 -22.83 27.82 -11.35
CA GLN A 18 -23.34 28.64 -10.23
C GLN A 18 -24.73 28.17 -9.79
N GLU A 19 -25.57 27.77 -10.75
CA GLU A 19 -26.90 27.20 -10.51
C GLU A 19 -26.83 25.87 -9.73
N ARG A 20 -25.90 24.99 -10.12
CA ARG A 20 -25.71 23.73 -9.39
C ARG A 20 -25.22 23.96 -7.97
N LEU A 21 -24.30 24.90 -7.77
CA LEU A 21 -23.80 25.24 -6.44
C LEU A 21 -24.90 25.88 -5.57
N SER A 22 -25.73 26.74 -6.13
CA SER A 22 -26.83 27.38 -5.40
C SER A 22 -27.86 26.34 -4.94
N GLN A 23 -28.14 25.33 -5.76
CA GLN A 23 -29.01 24.20 -5.37
C GLN A 23 -28.41 23.37 -4.23
N GLN A 24 -27.10 23.13 -4.21
CA GLN A 24 -26.44 22.37 -3.13
C GLN A 24 -26.48 23.10 -1.79
N LEU A 25 -26.39 24.44 -1.82
CA LEU A 25 -26.39 25.30 -0.62
C LEU A 25 -27.80 25.81 -0.26
N THR A 26 -28.82 25.47 -1.04
CA THR A 26 -30.19 25.98 -0.86
C THR A 26 -30.25 27.52 -0.82
N VAL A 27 -29.44 28.17 -1.66
CA VAL A 27 -29.41 29.64 -1.82
C VAL A 27 -29.76 30.03 -3.25
N SER A 28 -29.97 31.32 -3.50
CA SER A 28 -30.22 31.80 -4.86
C SER A 28 -28.92 31.79 -5.69
N ARG A 29 -29.04 31.56 -7.00
CA ARG A 29 -27.91 31.70 -7.94
C ARG A 29 -27.27 33.09 -7.86
N GLN A 30 -28.08 34.11 -7.61
CA GLN A 30 -27.62 35.50 -7.44
C GLN A 30 -26.71 35.65 -6.22
N ALA A 31 -27.00 34.98 -5.10
CA ALA A 31 -26.13 34.98 -3.92
C ALA A 31 -24.73 34.43 -4.26
N ILE A 32 -24.66 33.27 -4.93
CA ILE A 32 -23.40 32.69 -5.39
C ILE A 32 -22.62 33.67 -6.28
N SER A 33 -23.31 34.33 -7.23
CA SER A 33 -22.67 35.31 -8.11
C SER A 33 -22.07 36.49 -7.32
N LYS A 34 -22.81 37.03 -6.35
CA LYS A 34 -22.34 38.14 -5.51
C LYS A 34 -21.15 37.73 -4.64
N TRP A 35 -21.15 36.51 -4.12
CA TRP A 35 -20.02 35.97 -3.35
C TRP A 35 -18.78 35.79 -4.21
N GLU A 36 -18.91 35.27 -5.43
CA GLU A 36 -17.80 35.12 -6.37
C GLU A 36 -17.22 36.45 -6.87
N LEU A 37 -18.05 37.51 -6.91
CA LEU A 37 -17.64 38.86 -7.28
C LEU A 37 -17.09 39.68 -6.09
N GLY A 38 -17.23 39.17 -4.86
CA GLY A 38 -16.84 39.88 -3.65
C GLY A 38 -17.79 41.02 -3.25
N GLU A 39 -18.98 41.10 -3.84
CA GLU A 39 -20.00 42.12 -3.51
C GLU A 39 -20.68 41.86 -2.17
N SER A 40 -20.65 40.61 -1.70
CA SER A 40 -21.17 40.21 -0.38
C SER A 40 -20.44 38.98 0.11
N LEU A 41 -20.49 38.73 1.42
CA LEU A 41 -19.96 37.53 2.04
C LEU A 41 -21.12 36.60 2.45
N PRO A 42 -20.92 35.27 2.37
CA PRO A 42 -21.87 34.31 2.94
C PRO A 42 -21.93 34.42 4.46
N ASP A 43 -23.06 34.01 5.03
CA ASP A 43 -23.18 33.85 6.48
C ASP A 43 -22.38 32.64 6.99
N THR A 44 -22.24 32.55 8.31
CA THR A 44 -21.45 31.49 8.94
C THR A 44 -21.96 30.09 8.58
N GLU A 45 -23.27 29.90 8.46
CA GLU A 45 -23.86 28.61 8.10
C GLU A 45 -23.48 28.21 6.67
N ASN A 46 -23.60 29.11 5.70
CA ASN A 46 -23.19 28.88 4.33
C ASN A 46 -21.67 28.63 4.22
N VAL A 47 -20.85 29.33 5.01
CA VAL A 47 -19.40 29.06 5.06
C VAL A 47 -19.09 27.66 5.58
N ILE A 48 -19.79 27.19 6.62
CA ILE A 48 -19.65 25.82 7.14
C ILE A 48 -20.08 24.81 6.07
N GLN A 49 -21.19 25.06 5.37
CA GLN A 49 -21.67 24.18 4.31
C GLN A 49 -20.68 24.14 3.12
N LEU A 50 -20.14 25.29 2.72
CA LEU A 50 -19.10 25.38 1.69
C LEU A 50 -17.84 24.59 2.07
N SER A 51 -17.37 24.74 3.32
CA SER A 51 -16.25 23.99 3.87
C SER A 51 -16.49 22.48 3.76
N LYS A 52 -17.67 22.00 4.15
CA LYS A 52 -18.04 20.58 4.03
C LYS A 52 -18.14 20.11 2.57
N LEU A 53 -18.83 20.88 1.72
CA LEU A 53 -19.09 20.56 0.32
C LEU A 53 -17.80 20.43 -0.49
N PHE A 54 -16.86 21.35 -0.28
CA PHE A 54 -15.57 21.34 -0.95
C PHE A 54 -14.50 20.56 -0.20
N SER A 55 -14.81 20.06 1.00
CA SER A 55 -13.89 19.34 1.88
C SER A 55 -12.63 20.15 2.19
N VAL A 56 -12.81 21.45 2.40
CA VAL A 56 -11.76 22.42 2.72
C VAL A 56 -11.99 23.01 4.10
N SER A 57 -10.95 23.49 4.79
CA SER A 57 -11.14 24.19 6.07
C SER A 57 -11.81 25.57 5.90
N ILE A 58 -12.52 26.03 6.94
CA ILE A 58 -13.11 27.39 6.97
C ILE A 58 -12.01 28.46 6.91
N ASP A 59 -10.87 28.20 7.56
CA ASP A 59 -9.72 29.09 7.56
C ASP A 59 -9.16 29.30 6.14
N TYR A 60 -9.10 28.23 5.32
CA TYR A 60 -8.78 28.34 3.90
C TYR A 60 -9.71 29.31 3.18
N LEU A 61 -11.02 29.18 3.41
CA LEU A 61 -12.02 29.98 2.71
C LEU A 61 -11.92 31.46 3.07
N LEU A 62 -11.80 31.78 4.36
CA LEU A 62 -11.90 33.15 4.87
C LEU A 62 -10.57 33.92 4.90
N ASN A 63 -9.41 33.24 4.95
CA ASN A 63 -8.13 33.91 5.12
C ASN A 63 -7.42 34.17 3.79
N ASP A 64 -7.50 35.40 3.28
CA ASP A 64 -6.96 35.79 1.98
C ASP A 64 -5.44 35.61 1.82
N ASN A 65 -4.70 35.48 2.93
CA ASN A 65 -3.26 35.21 2.95
C ASN A 65 -2.93 33.75 2.59
N ILE A 66 -3.92 32.86 2.63
CA ILE A 66 -3.76 31.43 2.37
C ILE A 66 -4.10 31.16 0.91
N CYS A 67 -3.08 30.87 0.10
CA CYS A 67 -3.24 30.64 -1.33
C CYS A 67 -3.59 29.19 -1.67
N SER A 68 -3.22 28.24 -0.81
CA SER A 68 -3.58 26.83 -0.95
C SER A 68 -3.90 26.19 0.41
N GLU A 69 -4.75 25.17 0.42
CA GLU A 69 -5.03 24.41 1.65
C GLU A 69 -3.77 23.70 2.22
N ALA A 70 -2.75 23.52 1.39
CA ALA A 70 -1.44 23.04 1.81
C ALA A 70 -0.68 24.06 2.67
N ASP A 71 -1.08 25.32 2.72
CA ASP A 71 -0.44 26.37 3.52
C ASP A 71 -1.01 26.44 4.95
N ILE A 72 -2.00 25.60 5.30
CA ILE A 72 -2.68 25.61 6.60
C ILE A 72 -2.02 24.64 7.57
N PRO A 73 -1.33 25.13 8.61
CA PRO A 73 -0.49 24.29 9.48
C PRO A 73 -1.27 23.22 10.25
N ALA A 74 -2.55 23.45 10.59
CA ALA A 74 -3.37 22.51 11.34
C ALA A 74 -3.94 21.35 10.49
N VAL A 75 -4.19 21.56 9.19
CA VAL A 75 -4.74 20.54 8.27
C VAL A 75 -3.62 19.61 7.76
N GLN A 76 -2.41 20.16 7.55
CA GLN A 76 -1.23 19.38 7.18
C GLN A 76 -0.86 18.32 8.21
N HIS A 77 -0.90 18.64 9.51
CA HIS A 77 -0.46 17.70 10.54
C HIS A 77 -1.37 16.48 10.64
N ASN A 78 -2.69 16.61 10.49
CA ASN A 78 -3.58 15.46 10.67
C ASN A 78 -3.74 14.62 9.39
N THR A 79 -3.81 15.23 8.21
CA THR A 79 -4.01 14.48 6.96
C THR A 79 -2.77 13.68 6.55
N THR A 80 -1.57 14.27 6.66
CA THR A 80 -0.31 13.59 6.35
C THR A 80 0.00 12.48 7.35
N VAL A 81 -0.26 12.71 8.65
CA VAL A 81 -0.03 11.71 9.69
C VAL A 81 -1.02 10.55 9.59
N LEU A 82 -2.29 10.80 9.25
CA LEU A 82 -3.26 9.72 9.00
C LEU A 82 -2.92 8.92 7.73
N GLN A 83 -2.56 9.58 6.63
CA GLN A 83 -2.14 8.88 5.40
C GLN A 83 -0.87 8.05 5.60
N ASP A 84 0.11 8.55 6.36
CA ASP A 84 1.35 7.81 6.65
C ASP A 84 1.13 6.66 7.65
N LYS A 85 0.25 6.84 8.65
CA LYS A 85 -0.16 5.74 9.54
C LYS A 85 -0.90 4.64 8.77
N PHE A 86 -1.75 5.00 7.82
CA PHE A 86 -2.48 4.02 7.01
C PHE A 86 -1.55 3.30 6.02
N ARG A 87 -0.67 4.03 5.32
CA ARG A 87 0.33 3.46 4.40
C ARG A 87 1.29 2.50 5.09
N SER A 88 1.77 2.84 6.28
CA SER A 88 2.67 1.97 7.05
C SER A 88 1.99 0.68 7.53
N LYS A 89 0.71 0.74 7.96
CA LYS A 89 -0.08 -0.46 8.27
C LYS A 89 -0.33 -1.33 7.03
N ILE A 90 -0.70 -0.73 5.89
CA ILE A 90 -0.90 -1.47 4.64
C ILE A 90 0.40 -2.19 4.21
N LEU A 91 1.54 -1.49 4.24
CA LEU A 91 2.82 -2.08 3.87
C LEU A 91 3.19 -3.28 4.76
N LEU A 92 2.88 -3.23 6.06
CA LEU A 92 3.07 -4.37 6.95
C LEU A 92 2.20 -5.56 6.55
N VAL A 93 0.91 -5.33 6.27
CA VAL A 93 -0.01 -6.39 5.85
C VAL A 93 0.46 -7.05 4.56
N ILE A 94 0.88 -6.26 3.57
CA ILE A 94 1.44 -6.78 2.30
C ILE A 94 2.69 -7.63 2.56
N GLY A 95 3.59 -7.17 3.43
CA GLY A 95 4.78 -7.93 3.80
C GLY A 95 4.46 -9.29 4.44
N PHE A 96 3.47 -9.33 5.35
CA PHE A 96 3.01 -10.58 5.97
C PHE A 96 2.39 -11.54 4.94
N ILE A 97 1.53 -11.04 4.05
CA ILE A 97 0.89 -11.86 3.02
C ILE A 97 1.94 -12.45 2.07
N CYS A 98 2.90 -11.63 1.61
CA CYS A 98 3.96 -12.07 0.71
C CYS A 98 4.83 -13.16 1.35
N SER A 99 5.20 -12.98 2.62
CA SER A 99 5.98 -13.97 3.37
C SER A 99 5.18 -15.26 3.60
N ALA A 100 3.90 -15.17 3.98
CA ALA A 100 3.03 -16.31 4.20
C ALA A 100 2.85 -17.15 2.91
N MET A 101 2.67 -16.49 1.77
CA MET A 101 2.54 -17.15 0.47
C MET A 101 3.83 -17.89 0.07
N GLY A 102 4.99 -17.27 0.30
CA GLY A 102 6.28 -17.94 0.08
C GLY A 102 6.48 -19.15 0.99
N CYS A 103 6.12 -19.05 2.28
CA CYS A 103 6.16 -20.17 3.22
C CYS A 103 5.22 -21.30 2.81
N ALA A 104 3.99 -21.00 2.40
CA ALA A 104 3.02 -22.00 1.93
C ALA A 104 3.55 -22.76 0.70
N GLY A 105 4.19 -22.05 -0.25
CA GLY A 105 4.85 -22.67 -1.40
C GLY A 105 5.98 -23.61 -0.99
N SER A 106 6.86 -23.17 -0.09
CA SER A 106 7.97 -24.00 0.43
C SER A 106 7.46 -25.24 1.18
N ILE A 107 6.43 -25.10 2.01
CA ILE A 107 5.82 -26.22 2.74
C ILE A 107 5.22 -27.23 1.74
N THR A 108 4.52 -26.75 0.72
CA THR A 108 3.92 -27.61 -0.31
C THR A 108 5.01 -28.43 -1.03
N LEU A 109 6.16 -27.83 -1.34
CA LEU A 109 7.28 -28.54 -1.96
C LEU A 109 7.92 -29.58 -1.04
N ILE A 110 8.07 -29.27 0.24
CA ILE A 110 8.58 -30.21 1.24
C ILE A 110 7.64 -31.41 1.36
N VAL A 111 6.33 -31.16 1.47
CA VAL A 111 5.33 -32.24 1.55
C VAL A 111 5.37 -33.09 0.28
N LEU A 112 5.40 -32.47 -0.90
CA LEU A 112 5.42 -33.18 -2.17
C LEU A 112 6.69 -34.05 -2.32
N SER A 113 7.83 -33.56 -1.83
CA SER A 113 9.08 -34.32 -1.77
C SER A 113 9.02 -35.56 -0.87
N THR A 114 8.09 -35.62 0.09
CA THR A 114 7.88 -36.80 0.94
C THR A 114 6.86 -37.79 0.35
N MET A 115 6.04 -37.34 -0.61
CA MET A 115 4.99 -38.15 -1.23
C MET A 115 5.47 -38.80 -2.53
N ILE A 116 6.27 -38.09 -3.31
CA ILE A 116 6.74 -38.54 -4.61
C ILE A 116 8.09 -39.22 -4.47
N LYS A 117 8.16 -40.48 -4.90
CA LYS A 117 9.43 -41.21 -5.02
C LYS A 117 10.15 -40.79 -6.29
N VAL A 118 11.46 -40.65 -6.18
CA VAL A 118 12.36 -40.19 -7.24
C VAL A 118 13.50 -41.20 -7.38
N HIS A 119 14.16 -41.22 -8.53
CA HIS A 119 15.34 -42.05 -8.74
C HIS A 119 16.48 -41.60 -7.80
N VAL A 120 16.92 -42.51 -6.92
CA VAL A 120 18.00 -42.25 -5.97
C VAL A 120 19.14 -43.23 -6.15
N GLU A 121 20.31 -42.68 -6.43
CA GLU A 121 21.57 -43.42 -6.45
C GLU A 121 22.05 -43.65 -5.02
N LYS A 122 22.20 -44.91 -4.62
CA LYS A 122 22.80 -45.28 -3.33
C LYS A 122 24.27 -45.64 -3.53
N LYS A 123 25.11 -45.25 -2.57
CA LYS A 123 26.51 -45.69 -2.50
C LYS A 123 26.69 -46.68 -1.36
N ARG A 124 27.48 -47.72 -1.58
CA ARG A 124 28.02 -48.60 -0.53
C ARG A 124 29.54 -48.61 -0.63
N ILE A 125 30.20 -48.67 0.52
CA ILE A 125 31.65 -48.87 0.60
C ILE A 125 31.86 -50.38 0.67
N LEU A 126 32.65 -50.92 -0.25
CA LEU A 126 33.02 -52.34 -0.24
C LEU A 126 34.12 -52.60 0.82
N PRO A 127 34.30 -53.86 1.25
CA PRO A 127 35.36 -54.24 2.18
C PRO A 127 36.78 -53.90 1.70
N ASP A 128 36.97 -53.71 0.39
CA ASP A 128 38.22 -53.28 -0.26
C ASP A 128 38.44 -51.75 -0.26
N GLY A 129 37.49 -50.99 0.29
CA GLY A 129 37.52 -49.52 0.33
C GLY A 129 37.00 -48.83 -0.94
N SER A 130 36.63 -49.56 -1.99
CA SER A 130 36.03 -49.00 -3.19
C SER A 130 34.57 -48.55 -2.97
N VAL A 131 34.15 -47.48 -3.65
CA VAL A 131 32.77 -46.97 -3.59
C VAL A 131 31.98 -47.54 -4.76
N GLN A 132 30.97 -48.36 -4.47
CA GLN A 132 30.04 -48.88 -5.47
C GLN A 132 28.73 -48.08 -5.42
N TYR A 133 28.38 -47.46 -6.55
CA TYR A 133 27.06 -46.86 -6.76
C TYR A 133 26.09 -47.93 -7.27
N TYR A 134 24.92 -48.04 -6.65
CA TYR A 134 23.84 -48.92 -7.04
C TYR A 134 22.51 -48.16 -6.95
N GLY A 135 21.58 -48.41 -7.88
CA GLY A 135 20.32 -47.66 -7.95
C GLY A 135 20.31 -46.52 -8.97
N GLY A 136 20.77 -46.81 -10.19
CA GLY A 136 20.37 -46.05 -11.37
C GLY A 136 19.18 -46.75 -12.04
N GLY A 137 18.18 -45.99 -12.49
CA GLY A 137 17.04 -46.47 -13.28
C GLY A 137 15.87 -47.03 -12.48
N ASP A 138 16.10 -47.97 -11.56
CA ASP A 138 14.99 -48.80 -11.01
C ASP A 138 14.72 -48.62 -9.51
N ILE A 139 15.58 -47.90 -8.78
CA ILE A 139 15.43 -47.71 -7.33
C ILE A 139 14.76 -46.35 -7.03
N LEU A 140 13.51 -46.44 -6.59
CA LEU A 140 12.68 -45.33 -6.16
C LEU A 140 12.87 -45.04 -4.66
N GLY A 141 13.27 -43.83 -4.32
CA GLY A 141 13.47 -43.35 -2.94
C GLY A 141 12.96 -41.92 -2.73
N TYR A 142 13.10 -41.41 -1.50
CA TYR A 142 12.75 -40.02 -1.17
C TYR A 142 14.01 -39.22 -0.95
N ASP A 143 14.24 -38.21 -1.79
CA ASP A 143 15.34 -37.27 -1.64
C ASP A 143 14.92 -35.90 -2.19
N PHE A 144 15.02 -34.86 -1.36
CA PHE A 144 14.58 -33.51 -1.72
C PHE A 144 15.41 -32.90 -2.85
N GLY A 145 16.73 -33.10 -2.83
CA GLY A 145 17.61 -32.54 -3.84
C GLY A 145 17.35 -33.16 -5.21
N LYS A 146 17.26 -34.50 -5.26
CA LYS A 146 16.91 -35.23 -6.49
C LYS A 146 15.50 -34.90 -6.95
N PHE A 147 14.51 -34.78 -6.05
CA PHE A 147 13.14 -34.35 -6.39
C PHE A 147 13.11 -33.02 -7.13
N ILE A 148 13.82 -32.02 -6.60
CA ILE A 148 13.86 -30.69 -7.22
C ILE A 148 14.57 -30.72 -8.57
N SER A 149 15.64 -31.51 -8.70
CA SER A 149 16.36 -31.66 -9.96
C SER A 149 15.55 -32.41 -11.02
N GLU A 150 14.91 -33.52 -10.66
CA GLU A 150 14.14 -34.39 -11.55
C GLU A 150 12.96 -33.63 -12.18
N TYR A 151 12.20 -32.89 -11.37
CA TYR A 151 11.05 -32.11 -11.82
C TYR A 151 11.39 -30.66 -12.21
N ARG A 152 12.68 -30.30 -12.25
CA ARG A 152 13.17 -28.95 -12.58
C ARG A 152 12.53 -27.82 -11.75
N LEU A 153 12.26 -28.08 -10.47
CA LEU A 153 11.57 -27.17 -9.55
C LEU A 153 12.49 -26.09 -8.93
N GLN A 154 13.74 -25.98 -9.38
CA GLN A 154 14.73 -25.04 -8.84
C GLN A 154 14.23 -23.58 -8.87
N ALA A 155 13.65 -23.15 -10.00
CA ALA A 155 13.12 -21.79 -10.15
C ALA A 155 11.99 -21.50 -9.14
N LEU A 156 11.14 -22.48 -8.85
CA LEU A 156 10.03 -22.34 -7.92
C LEU A 156 10.53 -22.12 -6.48
N ILE A 157 11.58 -22.84 -6.06
CA ILE A 157 12.24 -22.63 -4.77
C ILE A 157 12.80 -21.21 -4.67
N PHE A 158 13.51 -20.76 -5.71
CA PHE A 158 14.06 -19.41 -5.71
C PHE A 158 12.96 -18.35 -5.59
N ILE A 159 11.83 -18.53 -6.28
CA ILE A 159 10.67 -17.62 -6.15
C ILE A 159 10.13 -17.62 -4.72
N CYS A 160 9.94 -18.79 -4.10
CA CYS A 160 9.47 -18.87 -2.71
C CYS A 160 10.43 -18.18 -1.72
N ILE A 161 11.75 -18.38 -1.88
CA ILE A 161 12.77 -17.73 -1.05
C ILE A 161 12.76 -16.21 -1.27
N ILE A 162 12.70 -15.74 -2.51
CA ILE A 162 12.64 -14.32 -2.85
C ILE A 162 11.41 -13.66 -2.23
N LEU A 163 10.24 -14.31 -2.30
CA LEU A 163 9.00 -13.80 -1.68
C LEU A 163 9.13 -13.66 -0.16
N ILE A 164 9.74 -14.65 0.51
CA ILE A 164 9.98 -14.59 1.95
C ILE A 164 10.92 -13.44 2.30
N ILE A 165 12.06 -13.32 1.60
CA ILE A 165 13.05 -12.25 1.83
C ILE A 165 12.44 -10.88 1.57
N ALA A 166 11.71 -10.72 0.46
CA ALA A 166 11.02 -9.48 0.10
C ALA A 166 9.98 -9.10 1.16
N GLY A 167 9.17 -10.06 1.63
CA GLY A 167 8.20 -9.84 2.70
C GLY A 167 8.85 -9.35 4.00
N ILE A 168 9.94 -9.99 4.42
CA ILE A 168 10.71 -9.59 5.62
C ILE A 168 11.34 -8.21 5.44
N ALA A 169 11.91 -7.92 4.26
CA ALA A 169 12.51 -6.62 3.96
C ALA A 169 11.47 -5.49 4.01
N ILE A 170 10.27 -5.70 3.46
CA ILE A 170 9.16 -4.73 3.52
C ILE A 170 8.76 -4.45 4.97
N ILE A 171 8.65 -5.50 5.80
CA ILE A 171 8.32 -5.36 7.23
C ILE A 171 9.41 -4.56 7.96
N TRP A 172 10.67 -4.86 7.69
CA TRP A 172 11.80 -4.18 8.32
C TRP A 172 11.88 -2.70 7.94
N VAL A 173 11.72 -2.37 6.65
CA VAL A 173 11.67 -0.99 6.16
C VAL A 173 10.50 -0.23 6.79
N SER A 174 9.33 -0.86 6.92
CA SER A 174 8.17 -0.24 7.57
C SER A 174 8.43 0.08 9.04
N LYS A 175 9.02 -0.85 9.80
CA LYS A 175 9.40 -0.63 11.21
C LYS A 175 10.46 0.46 11.37
N LYS A 176 11.45 0.51 10.48
CA LYS A 176 12.52 1.53 10.53
C LYS A 176 11.95 2.94 10.34
N LYS A 177 11.05 3.13 9.36
CA LYS A 177 10.38 4.42 9.14
C LYS A 177 9.54 4.87 10.35
N ALA A 178 8.88 3.93 11.05
CA ALA A 178 8.12 4.26 12.25
C ALA A 178 9.03 4.74 13.40
N LYS A 179 10.18 4.09 13.62
CA LYS A 179 11.13 4.43 14.68
C LYS A 179 11.84 5.77 14.45
N THR A 180 12.19 6.11 13.20
CA THR A 180 12.82 7.40 12.88
C THR A 180 11.86 8.57 13.12
N LYS A 181 10.56 8.40 12.83
CA LYS A 181 9.58 9.45 13.10
C LYS A 181 9.37 9.69 14.60
N SER A 182 9.42 8.66 15.46
CA SER A 182 9.24 8.85 16.91
C SER A 182 10.42 9.51 17.64
N LEU A 183 11.55 9.73 16.98
CA LEU A 183 12.73 10.40 17.54
C LEU A 183 12.86 11.87 17.10
N LEU A 184 12.03 12.30 16.16
CA LEU A 184 12.00 13.67 15.61
C LEU A 184 10.87 14.53 16.20
N PHE A 185 10.07 13.98 17.11
CA PHE A 185 9.06 14.65 17.92
C PHE A 185 9.35 14.38 19.39
#